data_AF-B4Q8L0-F1
#
_entry.id   AF-B4Q8L0-F1
#
_cell.length_a   1.000
_cell.length_b   1.000
_cell.length_c   1.000
_cell.angle_alpha   90.00
_cell.angle_beta   90.00
_cell.angle_gamma   90.00
#
_symmetry.space_group_name_H-M   'P 1'
#
loop_
_entity.id
_entity.type
_entity.pdbx_description
1 polymer ?
#
loop_
_entity_poly.entity_id
_entity_poly.type
_entity_poly.pdbx_seq_one_letter_code
_entity_poly.pdbx_strand_id
1 'polypeptide(L)'
;MFNIFIPLCGIFSQEILLHLFSAFTLISTLNSFEKWIFPETRPLWFLREQFANKVVVEKPAVALESHQLSCEMTGGLPCAHSMTFTVFVLILASFFFVRCWDRSEAWRSPFCRCIMYFLIIGMVVCMWLSRLYLATEFLHQCILGSYLGIRALSTFEGNVKYLFARPRRYAVSAVCFLGGLALSVYYVKLELNIDPHWSVREAFKWCPEPTYLRHEVGPIFALVRDLGNLMGLALASPLYKL
;
A
#
# COMPACT_ATOMS: atom_id res chain seq x y z
N MET A 1 -3.13 -0.72 11.91
CA MET A 1 -3.73 0.64 11.92
C MET A 1 -5.05 0.69 11.15
N PHE A 2 -5.05 0.45 9.84
CA PHE A 2 -6.24 0.63 8.99
C PHE A 2 -7.45 -0.24 9.37
N ASN A 3 -7.23 -1.48 9.85
CA ASN A 3 -8.29 -2.38 10.31
C ASN A 3 -9.11 -1.84 11.50
N ILE A 4 -8.60 -0.85 12.23
CA ILE A 4 -9.31 -0.21 13.35
C ILE A 4 -9.91 1.12 12.89
N PHE A 5 -9.12 1.96 12.22
CA PHE A 5 -9.58 3.29 11.81
C PHE A 5 -10.69 3.27 10.75
N ILE A 6 -10.63 2.36 9.77
CA ILE A 6 -11.65 2.29 8.73
C ILE A 6 -13.04 1.97 9.33
N PRO A 7 -13.21 0.92 10.16
CA PRO A 7 -14.49 0.69 10.85
C PRO A 7 -14.94 1.86 11.74
N LEU A 8 -14.02 2.52 12.45
CA LEU A 8 -14.34 3.68 13.28
C LEU A 8 -14.91 4.86 12.47
N CYS A 9 -14.47 5.05 11.23
CA CYS A 9 -15.06 6.06 10.33
C CYS A 9 -16.56 5.79 10.07
N GLY A 10 -17.00 4.54 10.15
CA GLY A 10 -18.41 4.14 10.06
C GLY A 10 -19.31 4.70 11.16
N ILE A 11 -18.75 5.06 12.32
CA ILE A 11 -19.50 5.74 13.38
C ILE A 11 -19.94 7.14 12.92
N PHE A 12 -19.14 7.80 12.09
CA PHE A 12 -19.39 9.19 11.66
C PHE A 12 -20.20 9.27 10.36
N SER A 13 -19.97 8.38 9.40
CA SER A 13 -20.75 8.27 8.18
C SER A 13 -20.52 6.93 7.48
N GLN A 14 -21.59 6.33 6.97
CA GLN A 14 -21.50 5.13 6.15
C GLN A 14 -20.83 5.41 4.79
N GLU A 15 -20.95 6.63 4.27
CA GLU A 15 -20.35 7.04 3.00
C GLU A 15 -18.82 7.01 3.08
N ILE A 16 -18.24 7.61 4.13
CA ILE A 16 -16.79 7.61 4.31
C ILE A 16 -16.23 6.21 4.58
N LEU A 17 -17.00 5.36 5.29
CA LEU A 17 -16.63 3.97 5.52
C LEU A 17 -16.54 3.20 4.19
N LEU A 18 -17.60 3.25 3.38
CA LEU A 18 -17.64 2.57 2.08
C LEU A 18 -16.56 3.11 1.14
N HIS A 19 -16.35 4.43 1.15
CA HIS A 19 -15.36 5.08 0.31
C HIS A 19 -13.92 4.69 0.70
N LEU A 20 -13.57 4.79 1.98
CA LEU A 20 -12.27 4.37 2.49
C LEU A 20 -12.04 2.87 2.24
N PHE A 21 -13.01 2.01 2.60
CA PHE A 21 -12.86 0.57 2.46
C PHE A 21 -12.66 0.14 1.01
N SER A 22 -13.46 0.67 0.08
CA SER A 22 -13.37 0.35 -1.35
C SER A 22 -12.07 0.85 -1.98
N ALA A 23 -11.69 2.11 -1.72
CA ALA A 23 -10.43 2.68 -2.20
C ALA A 23 -9.23 1.89 -1.67
N PHE A 24 -9.18 1.62 -0.36
CA PHE A 24 -8.10 0.86 0.26
C PHE A 24 -7.98 -0.55 -0.30
N THR A 25 -9.10 -1.23 -0.47
CA THR A 25 -9.10 -2.61 -1.00
C THR A 25 -8.52 -2.63 -2.42
N LEU A 26 -8.93 -1.70 -3.28
CA LEU A 26 -8.39 -1.57 -4.63
C LEU A 26 -6.91 -1.23 -4.63
N ILE A 27 -6.49 -0.25 -3.83
CA ILE A 27 -5.10 0.21 -3.77
C ILE A 27 -4.17 -0.82 -3.14
N SER A 28 -4.60 -1.52 -2.08
CA SER A 28 -3.82 -2.62 -1.50
C SER A 28 -3.67 -3.76 -2.50
N THR A 29 -4.73 -4.08 -3.24
CA THR A 29 -4.67 -5.08 -4.31
C THR A 29 -3.66 -4.66 -5.38
N LEU A 30 -3.73 -3.42 -5.87
CA LEU A 30 -2.77 -2.90 -6.84
C LEU A 30 -1.33 -2.99 -6.32
N ASN A 31 -1.07 -2.55 -5.08
CA ASN A 31 0.25 -2.62 -4.47
C ASN A 31 0.76 -4.07 -4.37
N SER A 32 -0.10 -5.00 -3.95
CA SER A 32 0.24 -6.42 -3.85
C SER A 32 0.58 -7.01 -5.23
N PHE A 33 -0.15 -6.65 -6.29
CA PHE A 33 0.18 -7.05 -7.66
C PHE A 33 1.47 -6.42 -8.16
N GLU A 34 1.70 -5.14 -7.92
CA GLU A 34 2.93 -4.46 -8.35
C GLU A 34 4.16 -5.08 -7.68
N LYS A 35 4.11 -5.32 -6.36
CA LYS A 35 5.15 -6.06 -5.62
C LYS A 35 5.32 -7.49 -6.12
N TRP A 36 4.23 -8.14 -6.52
CA TRP A 36 4.26 -9.48 -7.06
C TRP A 36 4.92 -9.53 -8.43
N ILE A 37 4.67 -8.55 -9.29
CA ILE A 37 5.18 -8.53 -10.67
C ILE A 37 6.61 -7.98 -10.73
N PHE A 38 6.90 -6.92 -9.97
CA PHE A 38 8.15 -6.18 -10.02
C PHE A 38 8.97 -6.37 -8.72
N PRO A 39 9.80 -7.41 -8.66
CA PRO A 39 10.65 -7.64 -7.50
C PRO A 39 11.74 -6.57 -7.40
N GLU A 40 11.76 -5.82 -6.30
CA GLU A 40 12.85 -4.90 -5.96
C GLU A 40 13.31 -5.11 -4.52
N THR A 41 14.63 -5.00 -4.31
CA THR A 41 15.28 -5.13 -3.00
C THR A 41 15.00 -3.93 -2.08
N ARG A 42 15.35 -4.09 -0.80
CA ARG A 42 15.21 -3.08 0.26
C ARG A 42 16.59 -2.57 0.69
N PRO A 43 16.68 -1.37 1.28
CA PRO A 43 17.96 -0.82 1.74
C PRO A 43 18.71 -1.75 2.70
N LEU A 44 18.02 -2.33 3.69
CA LEU A 44 18.65 -3.25 4.64
C LEU A 44 19.22 -4.51 3.98
N TRP A 45 18.45 -5.14 3.08
CA TRP A 45 18.89 -6.33 2.34
C TRP A 45 20.07 -6.01 1.43
N PHE A 46 19.94 -4.92 0.66
CA PHE A 46 20.98 -4.45 -0.23
C PHE A 46 22.30 -4.19 0.51
N LEU A 47 22.28 -3.40 1.59
CA LEU A 47 23.48 -3.08 2.36
C LEU A 47 24.12 -4.34 2.96
N ARG A 48 23.32 -5.23 3.56
CA ARG A 48 23.85 -6.46 4.17
C ARG A 48 24.45 -7.41 3.15
N GLU A 49 23.85 -7.53 1.97
CA GLU A 49 24.41 -8.30 0.85
C GLU A 49 25.77 -7.74 0.40
N GLN A 50 25.89 -6.42 0.27
CA GLN A 50 27.15 -5.77 -0.10
C GLN A 50 28.26 -6.00 0.95
N PHE A 51 27.92 -5.94 2.25
CA PHE A 51 28.87 -6.21 3.33
C PHE A 51 29.26 -7.68 3.43
N ALA A 52 28.33 -8.62 3.19
CA ALA A 52 28.61 -10.04 3.22
C ALA A 52 29.48 -10.49 2.04
N ASN A 53 29.25 -9.93 0.85
CA ASN A 53 30.01 -10.25 -0.36
C ASN A 53 31.36 -9.51 -0.45
N LYS A 54 31.76 -8.78 0.60
CA LYS A 54 33.00 -7.96 0.66
C LYS A 54 33.17 -6.98 -0.51
N VAL A 55 32.06 -6.59 -1.15
CA VAL A 55 32.08 -5.59 -2.23
C VAL A 55 32.44 -4.22 -1.66
N VAL A 56 32.02 -3.95 -0.42
CA VAL A 56 32.40 -2.75 0.32
C VAL A 56 33.57 -3.09 1.26
N VAL A 57 34.72 -2.46 1.02
CA VAL A 57 35.97 -2.68 1.78
C VAL A 57 35.91 -2.03 3.16
N GLU A 58 35.27 -0.86 3.28
CA GLU A 58 35.11 -0.13 4.54
C GLU A 58 33.73 -0.37 5.16
N LYS A 59 33.70 -1.11 6.26
CA LYS A 59 32.48 -1.25 7.05
C LYS A 59 32.24 0.04 7.83
N PRO A 60 31.00 0.56 7.88
CA PRO A 60 30.69 1.73 8.68
C PRO A 60 31.01 1.44 10.15
N ALA A 61 31.50 2.46 10.85
CA ALA A 61 31.86 2.35 12.27
C ALA A 61 30.66 2.00 13.17
N VAL A 62 29.44 2.31 12.70
CA VAL A 62 28.19 1.98 13.39
C VAL A 62 27.42 0.98 12.53
N ALA A 63 27.10 -0.17 13.11
CA ALA A 63 26.26 -1.17 12.47
C ALA A 63 24.82 -0.65 12.36
N LEU A 64 24.18 -0.89 11.21
CA LEU A 64 22.78 -0.53 11.03
C LEU A 64 21.90 -1.43 11.91
N GLU A 65 21.32 -0.85 12.96
CA GLU A 65 20.45 -1.59 13.87
C GLU A 65 19.15 -2.00 13.14
N SER A 66 18.80 -3.27 13.24
CA SER A 66 17.54 -3.80 12.71
C SER A 66 16.58 -4.06 13.85
N HIS A 67 15.43 -3.41 13.82
CA HIS A 67 14.34 -3.62 14.76
C HIS A 67 13.30 -4.58 14.18
N GLN A 68 12.36 -5.04 15.02
CA GLN A 68 11.23 -5.85 14.58
C GLN A 68 10.44 -5.21 13.42
N LEU A 69 10.31 -3.88 13.41
CA LEU A 69 9.64 -3.12 12.34
C LEU A 69 10.41 -3.10 11.02
N SER A 70 11.70 -3.42 11.02
CA SER A 70 12.52 -3.50 9.81
C SER A 70 12.40 -4.85 9.08
N CYS A 71 11.84 -5.87 9.73
CA CYS A 71 11.67 -7.20 9.16
C CYS A 71 10.36 -7.32 8.37
N GLU A 72 10.39 -6.94 7.10
CA GLU A 72 9.31 -7.17 6.14
C GLU A 72 9.60 -8.39 5.24
N MET A 73 8.57 -9.05 4.70
CA MET A 73 8.72 -10.24 3.82
C MET A 73 8.37 -10.00 2.34
N THR A 74 7.95 -8.79 1.99
CA THR A 74 7.62 -8.41 0.61
C THR A 74 8.71 -7.55 -0.01
N GLY A 75 8.80 -7.52 -1.35
CA GLY A 75 9.68 -6.59 -2.06
C GLY A 75 9.37 -5.12 -1.74
N GLY A 76 10.29 -4.22 -2.07
CA GLY A 76 10.18 -2.80 -1.75
C GLY A 76 9.31 -1.98 -2.73
N LEU A 77 9.20 -2.40 -3.99
CA LEU A 77 8.52 -1.61 -5.02
C LEU A 77 7.05 -1.98 -5.22
N PRO A 78 6.11 -1.01 -5.12
CA PRO A 78 6.21 0.28 -4.46
C PRO A 78 5.93 0.18 -2.96
N CYS A 79 6.35 1.19 -2.21
CA CYS A 79 6.15 1.21 -0.76
C CYS A 79 4.65 1.21 -0.41
N ALA A 80 4.17 0.08 0.11
CA ALA A 80 2.76 -0.11 0.49
C ALA A 80 2.29 0.93 1.50
N HIS A 81 3.15 1.25 2.47
CA HIS A 81 2.85 2.21 3.52
C HIS A 81 2.71 3.63 2.96
N SER A 82 3.59 4.02 2.04
CA SER A 82 3.53 5.32 1.37
C SER A 82 2.25 5.42 0.53
N MET A 83 1.99 4.43 -0.32
CA MET A 83 0.84 4.39 -1.21
C MET A 83 -0.49 4.44 -0.43
N THR A 84 -0.66 3.55 0.55
CA THR A 84 -1.91 3.47 1.32
C THR A 84 -2.11 4.66 2.24
N PHE A 85 -1.06 5.16 2.89
CA PHE A 85 -1.15 6.33 3.76
C PHE A 85 -1.42 7.62 2.99
N THR A 86 -0.83 7.81 1.80
CA THR A 86 -1.14 8.97 0.94
C THR A 86 -2.63 8.99 0.60
N VAL A 87 -3.19 7.85 0.19
CA VAL A 87 -4.63 7.74 -0.12
C VAL A 87 -5.47 8.03 1.11
N PHE A 88 -5.12 7.44 2.26
CA PHE A 88 -5.82 7.65 3.52
C PHE A 88 -5.95 9.13 3.87
N VAL A 89 -4.81 9.84 3.84
CA VAL A 89 -4.75 11.27 4.17
C VAL A 89 -5.54 12.08 3.15
N LEU A 90 -5.48 11.75 1.85
CA LEU A 90 -6.24 12.44 0.82
C LEU A 90 -7.76 12.26 0.99
N ILE A 91 -8.25 11.04 1.21
CA ILE A 91 -9.68 10.79 1.40
C ILE A 91 -10.18 11.49 2.67
N LEU A 92 -9.45 11.36 3.79
CA LEU A 92 -9.81 12.05 5.03
C LEU A 92 -9.78 13.56 4.86
N ALA A 93 -8.72 14.12 4.26
CA ALA A 93 -8.60 15.54 4.05
C ALA A 93 -9.73 16.08 3.16
N SER A 94 -10.08 15.40 2.07
CA SER A 94 -11.23 15.75 1.23
C SER A 94 -12.54 15.73 2.01
N PHE A 95 -12.77 14.70 2.84
CA PHE A 95 -13.97 14.61 3.67
C PHE A 95 -14.07 15.75 4.69
N PHE A 96 -12.99 16.03 5.43
CA PHE A 96 -12.94 17.13 6.38
C PHE A 96 -13.07 18.48 5.69
N PHE A 97 -12.43 18.64 4.52
CA PHE A 97 -12.49 19.87 3.74
C PHE A 97 -13.94 20.18 3.35
N VAL A 98 -14.65 19.24 2.73
CA VAL A 98 -16.07 19.43 2.35
C VAL A 98 -16.92 19.75 3.59
N ARG A 99 -16.78 18.96 4.67
CA ARG A 99 -17.58 19.16 5.89
C ARG A 99 -17.33 20.51 6.57
N CYS A 100 -16.08 20.94 6.66
CA CYS A 100 -15.71 22.22 7.29
C CYS A 100 -16.03 23.41 6.38
N TRP A 101 -15.91 23.24 5.06
CA TRP A 101 -16.26 24.24 4.06
C TRP A 101 -17.74 24.65 4.13
N ASP A 102 -18.63 23.68 4.34
CA ASP A 102 -20.07 23.92 4.47
C ASP A 102 -20.43 24.62 5.79
N ARG A 103 -19.61 24.48 6.83
CA ARG A 103 -19.90 25.00 8.17
C ARG A 103 -19.27 26.35 8.49
N SER A 104 -18.22 26.77 7.79
CA SER A 104 -17.48 27.99 8.16
C SER A 104 -16.90 28.72 6.96
N GLU A 105 -17.27 29.99 6.82
CA GLU A 105 -16.70 30.92 5.82
C GLU A 105 -15.18 31.09 5.97
N ALA A 106 -14.63 30.94 7.18
CA ALA A 106 -13.19 31.05 7.42
C ALA A 106 -12.38 29.97 6.69
N TRP A 107 -12.94 28.76 6.55
CA TRP A 107 -12.31 27.66 5.82
C TRP A 107 -12.30 27.88 4.31
N ARG A 108 -13.04 28.89 3.82
CA ARG A 108 -13.03 29.31 2.42
C ARG A 108 -11.82 30.16 2.05
N SER A 109 -11.07 30.63 3.05
CA SER A 109 -9.87 31.43 2.85
C SER A 109 -8.77 30.66 2.12
N PRO A 110 -8.03 31.30 1.19
CA PRO A 110 -6.85 30.72 0.55
C PRO A 110 -5.78 30.33 1.58
N PHE A 111 -5.72 31.02 2.73
CA PHE A 111 -4.79 30.71 3.81
C PHE A 111 -5.07 29.34 4.44
N CYS A 112 -6.34 29.03 4.73
CA CYS A 112 -6.72 27.72 5.26
C CYS A 112 -6.43 26.59 4.27
N ARG A 113 -6.66 26.82 2.97
CA ARG A 113 -6.28 25.87 1.91
C ARG A 113 -4.77 25.61 1.88
N CYS A 114 -3.98 26.69 1.97
CA CYS A 114 -2.52 26.60 2.01
C CYS A 114 -2.03 25.77 3.19
N ILE A 115 -2.55 26.03 4.40
CA ILE A 115 -2.24 25.24 5.61
C ILE A 115 -2.58 23.76 5.39
N MET A 116 -3.76 23.45 4.86
CA MET A 116 -4.17 22.06 4.64
C MET A 116 -3.24 21.33 3.66
N TYR A 117 -2.83 21.97 2.56
CA TYR A 117 -1.87 21.36 1.64
C TYR A 117 -0.53 21.10 2.30
N PHE A 118 0.00 22.04 3.09
CA PHE A 118 1.23 21.83 3.85
C PHE A 118 1.09 20.70 4.88
N LEU A 119 -0.06 20.58 5.55
CA LEU A 119 -0.31 19.48 6.49
C LEU A 119 -0.35 18.12 5.78
N ILE A 120 -1.02 18.02 4.63
CA ILE A 120 -1.08 16.77 3.84
C ILE A 120 0.33 16.38 3.38
N ILE A 121 1.07 17.32 2.78
CA ILE A 121 2.45 17.09 2.30
C ILE A 121 3.35 16.69 3.48
N GLY A 122 3.27 17.43 4.59
CA GLY A 122 4.05 17.15 5.80
C GLY A 122 3.78 15.74 6.35
N MET A 123 2.51 15.33 6.45
CA MET A 123 2.15 13.97 6.90
C MET A 123 2.71 12.89 5.97
N VAL A 124 2.58 13.07 4.64
CA VAL A 124 3.10 12.10 3.67
C VAL A 124 4.63 12.01 3.72
N VAL A 125 5.33 13.15 3.83
CA VAL A 125 6.79 13.18 3.98
C VAL A 125 7.22 12.53 5.29
N CYS A 126 6.52 12.76 6.40
CA CYS A 126 6.79 12.06 7.66
C CYS A 126 6.65 10.54 7.51
N MET A 127 5.66 10.06 6.75
CA MET A 127 5.52 8.63 6.44
C MET A 127 6.74 8.12 5.65
N TRP A 128 7.24 8.87 4.66
CA TRP A 128 8.45 8.50 3.93
C TRP A 128 9.66 8.43 4.87
N LEU A 129 9.89 9.49 5.65
CA LEU A 129 11.00 9.57 6.60
C LEU A 129 10.97 8.41 7.61
N SER A 130 9.78 7.97 8.05
CA SER A 130 9.67 6.79 8.92
C SER A 130 10.23 5.51 8.29
N ARG A 131 10.06 5.34 6.97
CA ARG A 131 10.54 4.15 6.23
C ARG A 131 12.02 4.22 5.93
N LEU A 132 12.51 5.41 5.60
CA LEU A 132 13.93 5.68 5.39
C LEU A 132 14.71 5.52 6.69
N TYR A 133 14.19 6.04 7.80
CA TYR A 133 14.80 5.90 9.13
C TYR A 133 14.97 4.44 9.54
N LEU A 134 13.97 3.59 9.26
CA LEU A 134 14.03 2.15 9.52
C LEU A 134 14.78 1.34 8.45
N ALA A 135 15.31 1.99 7.42
CA ALA A 135 15.96 1.38 6.25
C ALA A 135 15.13 0.28 5.57
N THR A 136 13.80 0.44 5.58
CA THR A 136 12.85 -0.52 5.02
C THR A 136 12.55 -0.31 3.55
N GLU A 137 12.67 0.94 3.08
CA GLU A 137 12.33 1.36 1.72
C GLU A 137 13.29 2.48 1.28
N PHE A 138 13.65 2.49 0.00
CA PHE A 138 14.37 3.61 -0.61
C PHE A 138 13.43 4.80 -0.85
N LEU A 139 14.02 5.99 -1.02
CA LEU A 139 13.24 7.21 -1.28
C LEU A 139 12.41 7.10 -2.58
N HIS A 140 12.96 6.53 -3.64
CA HIS A 140 12.23 6.35 -4.90
C HIS A 140 11.03 5.42 -4.74
N GLN A 141 11.15 4.34 -3.94
CA GLN A 141 10.04 3.43 -3.62
C GLN A 141 8.90 4.16 -2.89
N CYS A 142 9.23 5.08 -1.98
CA CYS A 142 8.26 5.92 -1.27
C CYS A 142 7.58 6.93 -2.21
N ILE A 143 8.35 7.67 -3.02
CA ILE A 143 7.83 8.66 -3.97
C ILE A 143 6.93 7.98 -5.00
N LEU A 144 7.39 6.87 -5.61
CA LEU A 144 6.62 6.08 -6.56
C LEU A 144 5.34 5.54 -5.92
N GLY A 145 5.42 5.05 -4.68
CA GLY A 145 4.23 4.60 -3.94
C GLY A 145 3.18 5.70 -3.78
N SER A 146 3.57 6.90 -3.35
CA SER A 146 2.62 8.03 -3.25
C SER A 146 2.08 8.45 -4.61
N TYR A 147 2.92 8.50 -5.65
CA TYR A 147 2.50 8.85 -7.01
C TYR A 147 1.46 7.85 -7.54
N LEU A 148 1.74 6.55 -7.45
CA LEU A 148 0.82 5.49 -7.87
C LEU A 148 -0.47 5.52 -7.05
N GLY A 149 -0.39 5.80 -5.74
CA GLY A 149 -1.55 5.98 -4.88
C GLY A 149 -2.45 7.14 -5.33
N ILE A 150 -1.88 8.29 -5.66
CA ILE A 150 -2.62 9.45 -6.18
C ILE A 150 -3.29 9.12 -7.52
N ARG A 151 -2.56 8.47 -8.44
CA ARG A 151 -3.11 8.08 -9.75
C ARG A 151 -4.22 7.05 -9.64
N ALA A 152 -4.05 6.05 -8.78
CA ALA A 152 -5.05 5.03 -8.50
C ALA A 152 -6.31 5.65 -7.88
N LEU A 153 -6.15 6.52 -6.88
CA LEU A 153 -7.27 7.23 -6.26
C LEU A 153 -8.00 8.11 -7.29
N SER A 154 -7.28 8.93 -8.05
CA SER A 154 -7.89 9.78 -9.09
C SER A 154 -8.67 8.96 -10.13
N THR A 155 -8.15 7.81 -10.54
CA THR A 155 -8.84 6.90 -11.46
C THR A 155 -10.07 6.28 -10.82
N PHE A 156 -9.97 5.88 -9.55
CA PHE A 156 -11.09 5.34 -8.78
C PHE A 156 -12.23 6.37 -8.63
N GLU A 157 -11.92 7.60 -8.22
CA GLU A 157 -12.90 8.69 -8.07
C GLU A 157 -13.62 8.99 -9.38
N GLY A 158 -12.89 9.04 -10.50
CA GLY A 158 -13.48 9.26 -11.83
C GLY A 158 -14.41 8.14 -12.30
N ASN A 159 -14.29 6.93 -11.73
CA ASN A 159 -15.04 5.74 -12.16
C ASN A 159 -15.90 5.12 -11.05
N VAL A 160 -16.02 5.74 -9.87
CA VAL A 160 -16.64 5.13 -8.69
C VAL A 160 -18.10 4.73 -8.94
N LYS A 161 -18.88 5.59 -9.61
CA LYS A 161 -20.28 5.32 -9.97
C LYS A 161 -20.41 4.09 -10.87
N TYR A 162 -19.51 3.98 -11.85
CA TYR A 162 -19.48 2.84 -12.77
C TYR A 162 -19.07 1.54 -12.06
N LEU A 163 -18.04 1.61 -11.20
CA LEU A 163 -17.57 0.48 -10.41
C LEU A 163 -18.66 -0.04 -9.45
N PHE A 164 -19.37 0.87 -8.78
CA PHE A 164 -20.39 0.50 -7.80
C PHE A 164 -21.70 0.02 -8.43
N ALA A 165 -22.02 0.43 -9.66
CA ALA A 165 -23.18 -0.06 -10.39
C ALA A 165 -22.91 -1.37 -11.16
N ARG A 166 -21.68 -1.89 -11.13
CA ARG A 166 -21.30 -3.11 -11.85
C ARG A 166 -22.15 -4.29 -11.37
N PRO A 167 -22.68 -5.14 -12.27
CA PRO A 167 -23.40 -6.34 -11.85
C PRO A 167 -22.44 -7.34 -11.18
N ARG A 168 -22.91 -7.99 -10.11
CA ARG A 168 -22.17 -9.00 -9.33
C ARG A 168 -21.40 -10.00 -10.18
N ARG A 169 -22.03 -10.56 -11.21
CA ARG A 169 -21.39 -11.55 -12.10
C ARG A 169 -20.10 -11.02 -12.75
N TYR A 170 -20.09 -9.76 -13.17
CA TYR A 170 -18.93 -9.15 -13.81
C TYR A 170 -17.87 -8.74 -12.80
N ALA A 171 -18.29 -8.25 -11.63
CA ALA A 171 -17.35 -7.92 -10.55
C ALA A 171 -16.62 -9.18 -10.06
N VAL A 172 -17.34 -10.27 -9.80
CA VAL A 172 -16.75 -11.57 -9.40
C VAL A 172 -15.84 -12.10 -10.49
N SER A 173 -16.27 -12.05 -11.76
CA SER A 173 -15.43 -12.49 -12.89
C SER A 173 -14.12 -11.70 -12.98
N ALA A 174 -14.15 -10.39 -12.71
CA ALA A 174 -12.95 -9.56 -12.70
C ALA A 174 -11.98 -9.97 -11.58
N VAL A 175 -12.48 -10.27 -10.38
CA VAL A 175 -11.63 -10.76 -9.27
C VAL A 175 -11.05 -12.15 -9.56
N CYS A 176 -11.85 -13.06 -10.12
CA CYS A 176 -11.36 -14.37 -10.55
C CYS A 176 -10.27 -14.24 -11.64
N PHE A 177 -10.44 -13.32 -12.59
CA PHE A 177 -9.43 -13.01 -13.60
C PHE A 177 -8.13 -12.50 -12.97
N LEU A 178 -8.20 -11.59 -11.99
CA LEU A 178 -7.02 -11.14 -11.24
C LEU A 178 -6.35 -12.30 -10.48
N GLY A 179 -7.13 -13.19 -9.87
CA GLY A 179 -6.60 -14.41 -9.25
C GLY A 179 -5.86 -15.30 -10.26
N GLY A 180 -6.44 -15.49 -11.45
CA GLY A 180 -5.79 -16.17 -12.57
C GLY A 180 -4.49 -15.48 -12.99
N LEU A 181 -4.48 -14.14 -13.08
CA LEU A 181 -3.28 -13.36 -13.38
C LEU A 181 -2.17 -13.59 -12.33
N ALA A 182 -2.50 -13.61 -11.04
CA ALA A 182 -1.53 -13.87 -9.99
C ALA A 182 -0.87 -15.25 -10.13
N LEU A 183 -1.67 -16.28 -10.45
CA LEU A 183 -1.19 -17.63 -10.75
C LEU A 183 -0.34 -17.67 -12.02
N SER A 184 -0.76 -16.98 -13.10
CA SER A 184 0.03 -16.90 -14.32
C SER A 184 1.40 -16.27 -14.07
N VAL A 185 1.48 -15.19 -13.29
CA VAL A 185 2.77 -14.56 -12.91
C VAL A 185 3.64 -15.53 -12.09
N TYR A 186 3.05 -16.34 -11.21
CA TYR A 186 3.79 -17.37 -10.48
C TYR A 186 4.49 -18.35 -11.43
N TYR A 187 3.74 -18.94 -12.37
CA TYR A 187 4.31 -19.90 -13.32
C TYR A 187 5.30 -19.27 -14.29
N VAL A 188 5.03 -18.05 -14.78
CA VAL A 188 6.00 -17.31 -15.61
C VAL A 188 7.31 -17.09 -14.88
N LYS A 189 7.27 -16.76 -13.58
CA LYS A 189 8.50 -16.63 -12.78
C LYS A 189 9.26 -17.94 -12.67
N LEU A 190 8.57 -19.07 -12.48
CA LEU A 190 9.21 -20.39 -12.44
C LEU A 190 9.91 -20.72 -13.76
N GLU A 191 9.25 -20.48 -14.90
CA GLU A 191 9.84 -20.68 -16.23
C GLU A 191 11.07 -19.79 -16.47
N LEU A 192 11.05 -18.56 -15.95
CA LEU A 192 12.19 -17.63 -15.99
C LEU A 192 13.27 -17.94 -14.95
N ASN A 193 13.13 -19.01 -14.16
CA ASN A 193 14.01 -19.35 -13.03
C ASN A 193 14.13 -18.22 -11.98
N ILE A 194 13.10 -17.39 -11.85
CA ILE A 194 12.99 -16.36 -10.82
C ILE A 194 12.22 -16.96 -9.64
N ASP A 195 12.84 -17.02 -8.47
CA ASP A 195 12.17 -17.52 -7.26
C ASP A 195 10.95 -16.63 -6.90
N PRO A 196 9.70 -17.14 -6.95
CA PRO A 196 8.53 -16.36 -6.56
C PRO A 196 8.56 -15.95 -5.07
N HIS A 197 9.30 -16.69 -4.25
CA HIS A 197 9.50 -16.47 -2.82
C HIS A 197 10.83 -15.77 -2.49
N TRP A 198 11.51 -15.19 -3.48
CA TRP A 198 12.82 -14.56 -3.26
C TRP A 198 12.82 -13.56 -2.08
N SER A 199 11.75 -12.75 -1.95
CA SER A 199 11.66 -11.74 -0.89
C SER A 199 11.51 -12.36 0.50
N VAL A 200 10.89 -13.55 0.59
CA VAL A 200 10.79 -14.31 1.85
C VAL A 200 12.17 -14.86 2.21
N ARG A 201 12.91 -15.41 1.23
CA ARG A 201 14.28 -15.89 1.43
C ARG A 201 15.20 -14.77 1.93
N GLU A 202 15.16 -13.60 1.28
CA GLU A 202 15.93 -12.42 1.71
C GLU A 202 15.54 -11.96 3.12
N ALA A 203 14.25 -11.98 3.46
CA ALA A 203 13.80 -11.63 4.79
C ALA A 203 14.32 -12.60 5.86
N PHE A 204 14.33 -13.92 5.63
CA PHE A 204 14.92 -14.89 6.55
C PHE A 204 16.44 -14.78 6.65
N LYS A 205 17.11 -14.44 5.54
CA LYS A 205 18.57 -14.26 5.52
C LYS A 205 19.00 -13.03 6.33
N TRP A 206 18.24 -11.94 6.24
CA TRP A 206 18.66 -10.64 6.75
C TRP A 206 17.87 -10.12 7.94
N CYS A 207 16.82 -10.78 8.40
CA CYS A 207 16.20 -10.41 9.67
C CYS A 207 17.04 -10.93 10.85
N PRO A 208 17.32 -10.13 11.90
CA PRO A 208 18.13 -10.54 13.04
C PRO A 208 17.53 -11.72 13.82
N GLU A 209 16.20 -11.79 13.87
CA GLU A 209 15.47 -12.77 14.68
C GLU A 209 14.26 -13.26 13.86
N PRO A 210 14.21 -14.55 13.47
CA PRO A 210 13.13 -15.08 12.65
C PRO A 210 11.73 -14.91 13.26
N THR A 211 11.63 -14.83 14.60
CA THR A 211 10.33 -14.61 15.27
C THR A 211 9.72 -13.23 14.99
N TYR A 212 10.50 -12.28 14.45
CA TYR A 212 9.97 -10.98 14.01
C TYR A 212 9.22 -11.07 12.68
N LEU A 213 9.45 -12.12 11.89
CA LEU A 213 8.79 -12.33 10.61
C LEU A 213 7.35 -12.79 10.84
N ARG A 214 6.39 -12.00 10.35
CA ARG A 214 4.97 -12.30 10.50
C ARG A 214 4.39 -12.93 9.25
N HIS A 215 3.95 -14.18 9.30
CA HIS A 215 3.41 -14.89 8.12
C HIS A 215 2.28 -14.13 7.40
N GLU A 216 1.51 -13.32 8.12
CA GLU A 216 0.45 -12.43 7.62
C GLU A 216 0.92 -11.32 6.65
N VAL A 217 2.23 -11.09 6.52
CA VAL A 217 2.81 -10.13 5.55
C VAL A 217 3.60 -10.81 4.44
N GLY A 218 3.48 -12.14 4.28
CA GLY A 218 4.06 -12.83 3.13
C GLY A 218 3.42 -12.40 1.79
N PRO A 219 4.15 -12.46 0.66
CA PRO A 219 3.66 -11.96 -0.63
C PRO A 219 2.41 -12.70 -1.12
N ILE A 220 2.37 -14.03 -1.01
CA ILE A 220 1.19 -14.82 -1.40
C ILE A 220 0.02 -14.55 -0.45
N PHE A 221 0.28 -14.46 0.86
CA PHE A 221 -0.76 -14.15 1.84
C PHE A 221 -1.38 -12.77 1.56
N ALA A 222 -0.55 -11.75 1.27
CA ALA A 222 -1.02 -10.42 0.93
C ALA A 222 -1.91 -10.42 -0.33
N LEU A 223 -1.49 -11.12 -1.39
CA LEU A 223 -2.29 -11.28 -2.61
C LEU A 223 -3.64 -11.94 -2.34
N VAL A 224 -3.65 -13.07 -1.64
CA VAL A 224 -4.89 -13.81 -1.34
C VAL A 224 -5.82 -12.99 -0.45
N ARG A 225 -5.27 -12.33 0.58
CA ARG A 225 -6.03 -11.44 1.47
C ARG A 225 -6.65 -10.28 0.69
N ASP A 226 -5.88 -9.60 -0.14
CA ASP A 226 -6.33 -8.40 -0.85
C ASP A 226 -7.34 -8.76 -1.96
N LEU A 227 -7.10 -9.87 -2.69
CA LEU A 227 -8.10 -10.46 -3.59
C LEU A 227 -9.37 -10.91 -2.86
N GLY A 228 -9.24 -11.44 -1.64
CA GLY A 228 -10.37 -11.82 -0.78
C GLY A 228 -11.21 -10.61 -0.38
N ASN A 229 -10.57 -9.51 0.04
CA ASN A 229 -11.25 -8.25 0.32
C ASN A 229 -11.97 -7.73 -0.93
N LEU A 230 -11.32 -7.80 -2.09
CA LEU A 230 -11.90 -7.38 -3.37
C LEU A 230 -13.07 -8.29 -3.79
N MET A 231 -12.98 -9.60 -3.53
CA MET A 231 -14.09 -10.54 -3.71
C MET A 231 -15.28 -10.18 -2.82
N GLY A 232 -15.04 -9.77 -1.57
CA GLY A 232 -16.08 -9.26 -0.68
C GLY A 232 -16.84 -8.07 -1.29
N LEU A 233 -16.11 -7.08 -1.81
CA LEU A 233 -16.71 -5.95 -2.54
C LEU A 233 -17.47 -6.41 -3.80
N ALA A 234 -16.91 -7.35 -4.54
CA ALA A 234 -17.54 -7.89 -5.74
C ALA A 234 -18.86 -8.62 -5.43
N LEU A 235 -18.91 -9.40 -4.35
CA LEU A 235 -20.12 -10.11 -3.90
C LEU A 235 -21.19 -9.17 -3.38
N ALA A 236 -20.80 -8.05 -2.78
CA ALA A 236 -21.71 -6.99 -2.32
C ALA A 236 -22.26 -6.12 -3.45
N SER A 237 -21.66 -6.15 -4.64
CA SER A 237 -22.12 -5.35 -5.78
C SER A 237 -23.49 -5.83 -6.34
N PRO A 238 -24.32 -4.92 -6.89
CA PRO A 238 -24.09 -3.49 -7.02
C PRO A 238 -24.32 -2.74 -5.69
N LEU A 239 -23.40 -1.84 -5.35
CA LEU A 239 -23.48 -0.98 -4.16
C LEU A 239 -24.36 0.25 -4.40
N TYR A 240 -24.63 0.57 -5.67
CA TYR A 240 -25.49 1.67 -6.08
C TYR A 240 -26.38 1.21 -7.24
N LYS A 241 -27.64 1.65 -7.26
CA LYS A 241 -28.51 1.49 -8.43
C LYS A 241 -28.41 2.78 -9.25
N LEU A 242 -27.92 2.67 -10.49
CA LEU A 242 -27.98 3.75 -11.49
C LEU A 242 -29.43 4.08 -11.83
#